data_AF-A0A2H6K7B3-F1
#
_entry.id   AF-A0A2H6K7B3-F1
#
_cell.length_a   1.000
_cell.length_b   1.000
_cell.length_c   1.000
_cell.angle_alpha   90.00
_cell.angle_beta   90.00
_cell.angle_gamma   90.00
#
_symmetry.space_group_name_H-M   'P 1'
#
loop_
_entity.id
_entity.type
_entity.pdbx_description
1 polymer ?
#
loop_
_entity_poly.entity_id
_entity_poly.type
_entity_poly.pdbx_seq_one_letter_code
_entity_poly.pdbx_strand_id
1 'polypeptide(L)'
;MVRQPKKLTDCPENLRESIDWLIQVKHGNGNGEDGLGPLAEALKKLITEAIKNARESLNERQKELDCHKDFKHCGELKQQIKDAKGDEKSKLQSKYNGHYSEVHGSESKRDTAKKDLKERQEKLKELSDKLKTLIGDENNNKNGECKKILENHTEGLEKFLGFNPNSKGYDGTGIVYSDLDRLCDGVMAFLHGVLSGVKDDDEVC
;
A
#
# COMPACT_ATOMS: atom_id res chain seq x y z
N MET A 1 -16.46 -25.54 -16.23
CA MET A 1 -15.30 -24.83 -16.81
C MET A 1 -14.66 -24.01 -15.71
N VAL A 2 -13.42 -24.31 -15.34
CA VAL A 2 -12.67 -23.52 -14.36
C VAL A 2 -12.23 -22.24 -15.05
N ARG A 3 -12.71 -21.08 -14.60
CA ARG A 3 -12.27 -19.78 -15.11
C ARG A 3 -10.81 -19.59 -14.67
N GLN A 4 -9.89 -19.55 -15.61
CA GLN A 4 -8.50 -19.20 -15.33
C GLN A 4 -8.43 -17.73 -14.87
N PRO A 5 -7.61 -17.39 -13.88
CA PRO A 5 -7.40 -16.00 -13.47
C PRO A 5 -6.74 -15.23 -14.64
N LYS A 6 -7.42 -14.17 -15.11
CA LYS A 6 -6.95 -13.33 -16.23
C LYS A 6 -5.73 -12.50 -15.81
N LYS A 7 -4.90 -12.11 -16.78
CA LYS A 7 -3.69 -11.30 -16.54
C LYS A 7 -4.04 -9.82 -16.55
N LEU A 8 -3.29 -9.01 -15.80
CA LEU A 8 -3.48 -7.55 -15.73
C LEU A 8 -3.41 -6.85 -17.10
N THR A 9 -2.75 -7.48 -18.09
CA THR A 9 -2.59 -7.00 -19.47
C THR A 9 -3.85 -7.13 -20.34
N ASP A 10 -4.89 -7.84 -19.89
CA ASP A 10 -6.19 -7.93 -20.58
C ASP A 10 -7.07 -6.70 -20.26
N CYS A 11 -6.44 -5.52 -20.29
CA CYS A 11 -6.85 -4.24 -19.68
C CYS A 11 -8.32 -3.78 -19.89
N PRO A 12 -8.96 -3.95 -21.06
CA PRO A 12 -10.35 -3.53 -21.26
C PRO A 12 -11.36 -4.25 -20.36
N GLU A 13 -11.21 -5.58 -20.25
CA GLU A 13 -12.16 -6.42 -19.52
C GLU A 13 -11.94 -6.32 -18.03
N ASN A 14 -10.69 -6.31 -17.56
CA ASN A 14 -10.39 -6.18 -16.14
C ASN A 14 -10.81 -4.81 -15.60
N LEU A 15 -10.62 -3.74 -16.37
CA LEU A 15 -11.05 -2.40 -15.96
C LEU A 15 -12.57 -2.31 -15.89
N ARG A 16 -13.27 -2.80 -16.92
CA ARG A 16 -14.74 -2.86 -16.93
C ARG A 16 -15.29 -3.68 -15.76
N GLU A 17 -14.75 -4.88 -15.54
CA GLU A 17 -15.13 -5.73 -14.40
C GLU A 17 -14.88 -5.02 -13.06
N SER A 18 -13.78 -4.26 -12.93
CA SER A 18 -13.45 -3.52 -11.71
C SER A 18 -14.39 -2.33 -11.46
N ILE A 19 -14.75 -1.59 -12.52
CA ILE A 19 -15.69 -0.47 -12.47
C ILE A 19 -17.09 -0.99 -12.14
N ASP A 20 -17.56 -2.02 -12.83
CA ASP A 20 -18.88 -2.61 -12.61
C ASP A 20 -18.97 -3.17 -11.17
N TRP A 21 -17.91 -3.83 -10.68
CA TRP A 21 -17.82 -4.26 -9.29
C TRP A 21 -17.94 -3.09 -8.32
N LEU A 22 -17.23 -1.99 -8.57
CA LEU A 22 -17.26 -0.82 -7.68
C LEU A 22 -18.65 -0.14 -7.65
N ILE A 23 -19.33 -0.06 -8.80
CA ILE A 23 -20.73 0.40 -8.89
C ILE A 23 -21.66 -0.55 -8.11
N GLN A 24 -21.46 -1.87 -8.22
CA GLN A 24 -22.23 -2.85 -7.45
C GLN A 24 -22.01 -2.74 -5.94
N VAL A 25 -20.77 -2.48 -5.50
CA VAL A 25 -20.45 -2.26 -4.09
C VAL A 25 -21.19 -1.02 -3.58
N LYS A 26 -21.23 0.07 -4.35
CA LYS A 26 -22.00 1.26 -3.97
C LYS A 26 -23.49 0.99 -3.77
N HIS A 27 -24.12 0.26 -4.68
CA HIS A 27 -25.56 -0.04 -4.62
C HIS A 27 -25.90 -1.28 -3.78
N GLY A 28 -24.92 -1.88 -3.11
CA GLY A 28 -25.11 -2.93 -2.11
C GLY A 28 -25.81 -4.17 -2.64
N ASN A 29 -25.22 -4.86 -3.62
CA ASN A 29 -25.59 -6.21 -4.08
C ASN A 29 -27.10 -6.56 -4.18
N GLY A 30 -27.99 -5.57 -4.35
CA GLY A 30 -29.44 -5.74 -4.41
C GLY A 30 -30.24 -5.51 -3.11
N ASN A 31 -29.61 -5.37 -1.94
CA ASN A 31 -30.30 -5.26 -0.64
C ASN A 31 -30.45 -3.82 -0.10
N GLY A 32 -29.92 -2.82 -0.82
CA GLY A 32 -30.03 -1.41 -0.41
C GLY A 32 -29.10 -1.00 0.73
N GLU A 33 -28.10 -1.81 1.04
CA GLU A 33 -27.07 -1.52 2.05
C GLU A 33 -25.92 -0.71 1.43
N ASP A 34 -25.37 0.25 2.17
CA ASP A 34 -24.20 1.05 1.76
C ASP A 34 -22.92 0.19 1.81
N GLY A 35 -22.44 -0.28 0.66
CA GLY A 35 -21.20 -1.06 0.57
C GLY A 35 -19.91 -0.21 0.55
N LEU A 36 -20.01 1.10 0.32
CA LEU A 36 -18.84 1.99 0.37
C LEU A 36 -18.35 2.24 1.80
N GLY A 37 -19.26 2.24 2.78
CA GLY A 37 -18.91 2.29 4.20
C GLY A 37 -17.97 1.15 4.63
N PRO A 38 -18.37 -0.13 4.46
CA PRO A 38 -17.52 -1.28 4.73
C PRO A 38 -16.20 -1.28 3.93
N LEU A 39 -16.23 -0.85 2.67
CA LEU A 39 -15.01 -0.72 1.86
C LEU A 39 -14.04 0.33 2.43
N ALA A 40 -14.55 1.49 2.86
CA ALA A 40 -13.76 2.53 3.50
C ALA A 40 -13.13 2.05 4.82
N GLU A 41 -13.88 1.30 5.64
CA GLU A 41 -13.35 0.70 6.87
C GLU A 41 -12.28 -0.36 6.59
N ALA A 42 -12.45 -1.18 5.56
CA ALA A 42 -11.45 -2.15 5.13
C ALA A 42 -10.15 -1.47 4.67
N LEU A 43 -10.26 -0.41 3.87
CA LEU A 43 -9.11 0.40 3.42
C LEU A 43 -8.40 1.08 4.61
N LYS A 44 -9.17 1.65 5.54
CA LYS A 44 -8.64 2.22 6.78
C LYS A 44 -7.84 1.18 7.56
N LYS A 45 -8.42 0.00 7.80
CA LYS A 45 -7.74 -1.09 8.51
C LYS A 45 -6.45 -1.51 7.81
N LEU A 46 -6.48 -1.71 6.49
CA LEU A 46 -5.32 -2.09 5.69
C LEU A 46 -4.17 -1.08 5.83
N ILE A 47 -4.48 0.20 5.66
CA ILE A 47 -3.48 1.27 5.73
C ILE A 47 -2.93 1.42 7.16
N THR A 48 -3.80 1.39 8.18
CA THR A 48 -3.39 1.42 9.59
C THR A 48 -2.46 0.26 9.92
N GLU A 49 -2.79 -0.97 9.53
CA GLU A 49 -1.96 -2.15 9.77
C GLU A 49 -0.61 -2.04 9.04
N ALA A 50 -0.59 -1.53 7.80
CA ALA A 50 0.64 -1.31 7.05
C ALA A 50 1.55 -0.28 7.74
N ILE A 51 1.00 0.85 8.20
CA ILE A 51 1.75 1.89 8.95
C ILE A 51 2.30 1.31 10.25
N LYS A 52 1.49 0.54 10.98
CA LYS A 52 1.90 -0.13 12.22
C LYS A 52 3.07 -1.09 11.99
N ASN A 53 2.94 -1.97 11.00
CA ASN A 53 3.99 -2.94 10.66
C ASN A 53 5.29 -2.24 10.24
N ALA A 54 5.19 -1.14 9.47
CA ALA A 54 6.35 -0.35 9.08
C ALA A 54 7.04 0.29 10.31
N ARG A 55 6.27 0.85 11.26
CA ARG A 55 6.81 1.39 12.52
C ARG A 55 7.49 0.32 13.36
N GLU A 56 6.86 -0.84 13.50
CA GLU A 56 7.42 -1.98 14.24
C GLU A 56 8.73 -2.45 13.63
N SER A 57 8.78 -2.61 12.30
CA SER A 57 9.99 -2.99 11.57
C SER A 57 11.13 -1.98 11.75
N LEU A 58 10.86 -0.67 11.68
CA LEU A 58 11.87 0.37 11.95
C LEU A 58 12.33 0.38 13.41
N ASN A 59 11.43 0.12 14.36
CA ASN A 59 11.77 0.02 15.78
C ASN A 59 12.63 -1.22 16.08
N GLU A 60 12.34 -2.36 15.44
CA GLU A 60 13.19 -3.55 15.50
C GLU A 60 14.58 -3.26 14.94
N ARG A 61 14.64 -2.61 13.78
CA ARG A 61 15.90 -2.19 13.18
C ARG A 61 16.71 -1.26 14.09
N GLN A 62 16.05 -0.34 14.80
CA GLN A 62 16.71 0.52 15.78
C GLN A 62 17.36 -0.31 16.91
N LYS A 63 16.65 -1.33 17.42
CA LYS A 63 17.20 -2.24 18.44
C LYS A 63 18.40 -3.04 17.90
N GLU A 64 18.35 -3.48 16.64
CA GLU A 64 19.50 -4.12 16.00
C GLU A 64 20.71 -3.18 15.93
N LEU A 65 20.52 -1.93 15.49
CA LEU A 65 21.60 -0.95 15.44
C LEU A 65 22.15 -0.60 16.83
N ASP A 66 21.36 -0.73 17.89
CA ASP A 66 21.77 -0.54 19.28
C ASP A 66 22.44 -1.79 19.90
N CYS A 67 22.53 -2.92 19.17
CA CYS A 67 23.22 -4.13 19.60
C CYS A 67 24.70 -3.89 19.95
N HIS A 68 25.31 -2.80 19.47
CA HIS A 68 26.65 -2.39 19.89
C HIS A 68 26.78 -2.12 21.40
N LYS A 69 25.67 -1.92 22.11
CA LYS A 69 25.63 -1.63 23.55
C LYS A 69 25.50 -2.89 24.41
N ASP A 70 24.57 -3.78 24.06
CA ASP A 70 24.17 -4.92 24.89
C ASP A 70 24.45 -6.29 24.27
N PHE A 71 24.85 -6.33 22.99
CA PHE A 71 25.13 -7.54 22.20
C PHE A 71 23.96 -8.54 22.15
N LYS A 72 22.74 -8.13 22.50
CA LYS A 72 21.61 -9.05 22.68
C LYS A 72 21.23 -9.75 21.38
N HIS A 73 21.04 -8.96 20.31
CA HIS A 73 20.69 -9.48 18.99
C HIS A 73 21.78 -10.41 18.40
N CYS A 74 23.06 -10.05 18.61
CA CYS A 74 24.18 -10.94 18.28
C CYS A 74 24.13 -12.27 19.03
N GLY A 75 23.73 -12.26 20.31
CA GLY A 75 23.54 -13.46 21.12
C GLY A 75 22.43 -14.36 20.57
N GLU A 76 21.28 -13.78 20.23
CA GLU A 76 20.13 -14.50 19.64
C GLU A 76 20.50 -15.15 18.30
N LEU A 77 21.15 -14.41 17.39
CA LEU A 77 21.62 -14.97 16.12
C LEU A 77 22.63 -16.09 16.31
N LYS A 78 23.58 -15.95 17.24
CA LYS A 78 24.53 -17.02 17.57
C LYS A 78 23.83 -18.27 18.08
N GLN A 79 22.78 -18.12 18.88
CA GLN A 79 22.00 -19.26 19.36
C GLN A 79 21.24 -19.94 18.22
N GLN A 80 20.56 -19.18 17.37
CA GLN A 80 19.89 -19.71 16.18
C GLN A 80 20.86 -20.47 15.25
N ILE A 81 22.09 -19.98 15.07
CA ILE A 81 23.13 -20.65 14.27
C ILE A 81 23.56 -22.00 14.89
N LYS A 82 23.59 -22.10 16.22
CA LYS A 82 23.91 -23.37 16.91
C LYS A 82 22.82 -24.42 16.69
N ASP A 83 21.57 -23.99 16.70
CA ASP A 83 20.40 -24.86 16.64
C ASP A 83 20.03 -25.24 15.19
N ALA A 84 20.42 -24.42 14.21
CA ALA A 84 20.15 -24.65 12.79
C ALA A 84 21.06 -25.69 12.12
N LYS A 85 20.53 -26.35 11.07
CA LYS A 85 21.23 -27.35 10.24
C LYS A 85 21.03 -27.06 8.75
N GLY A 86 21.92 -27.59 7.91
CA GLY A 86 21.83 -27.44 6.45
C GLY A 86 21.85 -25.98 5.99
N ASP A 87 21.06 -25.68 4.95
CA ASP A 87 21.03 -24.36 4.29
C ASP A 87 20.60 -23.21 5.21
N GLU A 88 19.77 -23.50 6.21
CA GLU A 88 19.32 -22.51 7.18
C GLU A 88 20.48 -21.96 8.02
N LYS A 89 21.43 -22.83 8.38
CA LYS A 89 22.63 -22.43 9.13
C LYS A 89 23.48 -21.44 8.33
N SER A 90 23.69 -21.71 7.04
CA SER A 90 24.44 -20.82 6.16
C SER A 90 23.77 -19.46 6.02
N LYS A 91 22.44 -19.42 5.86
CA LYS A 91 21.67 -18.16 5.81
C LYS A 91 21.80 -17.36 7.10
N LEU A 92 21.71 -18.00 8.26
CA LEU A 92 21.86 -17.34 9.56
C LEU A 92 23.29 -16.84 9.79
N GLN A 93 24.31 -17.59 9.35
CA GLN A 93 25.70 -17.12 9.40
C GLN A 93 25.93 -15.88 8.54
N SER A 94 25.37 -15.83 7.33
CA SER A 94 25.42 -14.63 6.49
C SER A 94 24.74 -13.44 7.14
N LYS A 95 23.56 -13.64 7.75
CA LYS A 95 22.86 -12.59 8.52
C LYS A 95 23.70 -12.08 9.68
N TYR A 96 24.27 -12.97 10.49
CA TYR A 96 25.14 -12.60 11.60
C TYR A 96 26.37 -11.81 11.15
N ASN A 97 27.07 -12.29 10.12
CA ASN A 97 28.26 -11.61 9.61
C ASN A 97 27.92 -10.22 9.03
N GLY A 98 26.80 -10.11 8.32
CA GLY A 98 26.29 -8.83 7.80
C GLY A 98 25.99 -7.84 8.93
N HIS A 99 25.18 -8.26 9.91
CA HIS A 99 24.86 -7.46 11.09
C HIS A 99 26.12 -7.04 11.85
N TYR A 100 27.04 -7.99 12.11
CA TYR A 100 28.25 -7.71 12.86
C TYR A 100 29.14 -6.69 12.14
N SER A 101 29.32 -6.82 10.82
CA SER A 101 30.12 -5.88 10.02
C SER A 101 29.53 -4.47 10.02
N GLU A 102 28.21 -4.36 10.01
CA GLU A 102 27.49 -3.10 9.98
C GLU A 102 27.44 -2.39 11.35
N VAL A 103 27.11 -3.13 12.41
CA VAL A 103 26.85 -2.57 13.74
C VAL A 103 28.10 -2.52 14.62
N HIS A 104 28.99 -3.50 14.47
CA HIS A 104 30.20 -3.65 15.29
C HIS A 104 31.50 -3.39 14.52
N GLY A 105 31.45 -3.27 13.18
CA GLY A 105 32.65 -3.10 12.36
C GLY A 105 33.31 -1.73 12.48
N SER A 106 32.53 -0.65 12.47
CA SER A 106 33.02 0.71 12.75
C SER A 106 31.90 1.65 13.19
N GLU A 107 32.28 2.71 13.91
CA GLU A 107 31.35 3.77 14.31
C GLU A 107 30.73 4.48 13.10
N SER A 108 31.54 4.82 12.10
CA SER A 108 31.05 5.50 10.88
C SER A 108 29.97 4.71 10.15
N LYS A 109 30.10 3.38 10.00
CA LYS A 109 29.08 2.54 9.36
C LYS A 109 27.76 2.56 10.13
N ARG A 110 27.86 2.44 11.45
CA ARG A 110 26.71 2.51 12.36
C ARG A 110 26.02 3.86 12.28
N ASP A 111 26.77 4.96 12.22
CA ASP A 111 26.22 6.30 12.13
C ASP A 111 25.50 6.54 10.80
N THR A 112 26.05 6.03 9.69
CA THR A 112 25.36 6.02 8.40
C THR A 112 24.06 5.23 8.46
N ALA A 113 24.07 4.03 9.05
CA ALA A 113 22.86 3.22 9.19
C ALA A 113 21.81 3.88 10.10
N LYS A 114 22.23 4.55 11.18
CA LYS A 114 21.33 5.33 12.06
C LYS A 114 20.75 6.54 11.34
N LYS A 115 21.51 7.19 10.47
CA LYS A 115 21.03 8.31 9.65
C LYS A 115 19.96 7.84 8.66
N ASP A 116 20.22 6.77 7.89
CA ASP A 116 19.23 6.17 6.98
C ASP A 116 17.96 5.74 7.73
N LEU A 117 18.10 5.12 8.91
CA LEU A 117 16.96 4.76 9.74
C LEU A 117 16.13 5.98 10.15
N LYS A 118 16.79 7.06 10.58
CA LYS A 118 16.12 8.31 10.97
C LYS A 118 15.39 8.94 9.78
N GLU A 119 16.01 8.98 8.60
CA GLU A 119 15.39 9.47 7.37
C GLU A 119 14.14 8.64 7.01
N ARG A 120 14.18 7.32 7.14
CA ARG A 120 13.02 6.44 6.93
C ARG A 120 11.92 6.65 7.96
N GLN A 121 12.27 6.89 9.23
CA GLN A 121 11.29 7.21 10.27
C GLN A 121 10.59 8.54 9.98
N GLU A 122 11.32 9.55 9.50
CA GLU A 122 10.78 10.84 9.10
C GLU A 122 9.85 10.70 7.88
N LYS A 123 10.29 9.99 6.83
CA LYS A 123 9.47 9.69 5.64
C LYS A 123 8.19 8.92 6.00
N LEU A 124 8.28 7.91 6.88
CA LEU A 124 7.11 7.16 7.33
C LEU A 124 6.15 8.04 8.14
N LYS A 125 6.66 8.96 8.96
CA LYS A 125 5.85 9.92 9.71
C LYS A 125 5.11 10.85 8.75
N GLU A 126 5.81 11.44 7.79
CA GLU A 126 5.22 12.33 6.78
C GLU A 126 4.15 11.60 5.96
N LEU A 127 4.44 10.38 5.48
CA LEU A 127 3.48 9.57 4.75
C LEU A 127 2.25 9.24 5.61
N SER A 128 2.47 8.86 6.87
CA SER A 128 1.38 8.61 7.82
C SER A 128 0.53 9.85 8.02
N ASP A 129 1.13 11.04 8.12
CA ASP A 129 0.41 12.29 8.28
C ASP A 129 -0.41 12.65 7.03
N LYS A 130 0.13 12.44 5.83
CA LYS A 130 -0.61 12.58 4.56
C LYS A 130 -1.81 11.61 4.48
N LEU A 131 -1.63 10.37 4.94
CA LEU A 131 -2.68 9.35 4.92
C LEU A 131 -3.77 9.58 5.97
N LYS A 132 -3.51 10.31 7.06
CA LYS A 132 -4.53 10.62 8.09
C LYS A 132 -5.75 11.34 7.52
N THR A 133 -5.61 12.17 6.50
CA THR A 133 -6.76 12.80 5.83
C THR A 133 -7.67 11.76 5.20
N LEU A 134 -7.09 10.71 4.62
CA LEU A 134 -7.83 9.62 3.98
C LEU A 134 -8.50 8.72 5.02
N ILE A 135 -7.74 8.22 5.99
CA ILE A 135 -8.21 7.17 6.92
C ILE A 135 -8.78 7.68 8.25
N GLY A 136 -8.58 8.97 8.53
CA GLY A 136 -8.92 9.60 9.81
C GLY A 136 -7.80 9.47 10.84
N ASP A 137 -8.02 10.07 12.00
CA ASP A 137 -7.12 9.93 13.15
C ASP A 137 -7.69 8.85 14.08
N GLU A 138 -6.88 7.83 14.38
CA GLU A 138 -7.21 6.74 15.29
C GLU A 138 -7.64 7.25 16.68
N ASN A 139 -7.18 8.43 17.08
CA ASN A 139 -7.40 8.98 18.43
C ASN A 139 -8.63 9.90 18.55
N ASN A 140 -9.23 10.36 17.44
CA ASN A 140 -10.19 11.47 17.49
C ASN A 140 -11.60 11.13 17.00
N ASN A 141 -11.92 9.85 16.75
CA ASN A 141 -13.24 9.39 16.27
C ASN A 141 -13.76 10.15 15.03
N LYS A 142 -12.87 10.87 14.33
CA LYS A 142 -13.14 11.56 13.08
C LYS A 142 -12.95 10.55 11.97
N ASN A 143 -14.04 10.22 11.28
CA ASN A 143 -13.94 9.45 10.04
C ASN A 143 -13.14 10.26 9.02
N GLY A 144 -12.16 9.60 8.39
CA GLY A 144 -11.42 10.17 7.28
C GLY A 144 -12.29 10.40 6.06
N GLU A 145 -11.72 11.03 5.04
CA GLU A 145 -12.43 11.37 3.81
C GLU A 145 -12.58 10.17 2.85
N CYS A 146 -12.06 8.98 3.20
CA CYS A 146 -12.07 7.80 2.33
C CYS A 146 -13.46 7.47 1.78
N LYS A 147 -14.48 7.40 2.64
CA LYS A 147 -15.85 7.13 2.17
C LYS A 147 -16.34 8.19 1.19
N LYS A 148 -16.14 9.48 1.51
CA LYS A 148 -16.54 10.60 0.65
C LYS A 148 -15.82 10.59 -0.70
N ILE A 149 -14.54 10.22 -0.71
CA ILE A 149 -13.75 10.06 -1.93
C ILE A 149 -14.31 8.91 -2.77
N LEU A 150 -14.63 7.77 -2.14
CA LEU A 150 -15.25 6.64 -2.83
C LEU A 150 -16.62 7.02 -3.39
N GLU A 151 -17.46 7.74 -2.65
CA GLU A 151 -18.76 8.26 -3.12
C GLU A 151 -18.58 9.16 -4.33
N ASN A 152 -17.73 10.18 -4.25
CA ASN A 152 -17.48 11.10 -5.36
C ASN A 152 -16.91 10.39 -6.59
N HIS A 153 -15.98 9.44 -6.39
CA HIS A 153 -15.35 8.70 -7.48
C HIS A 153 -16.37 7.80 -8.18
N THR A 154 -17.18 7.07 -7.43
CA THR A 154 -18.22 6.20 -7.96
C THR A 154 -19.37 6.96 -8.61
N GLU A 155 -19.81 8.09 -8.03
CA GLU A 155 -20.76 9.00 -8.68
C GLU A 155 -20.23 9.56 -10.00
N GLY A 156 -18.94 9.91 -10.04
CA GLY A 156 -18.28 10.35 -11.26
C GLY A 156 -18.32 9.25 -12.33
N LEU A 157 -17.95 8.02 -11.97
CA LEU A 157 -17.99 6.86 -12.88
C LEU A 157 -19.41 6.57 -13.38
N GLU A 158 -20.42 6.63 -12.52
CA GLU A 158 -21.82 6.42 -12.92
C GLU A 158 -22.28 7.43 -13.97
N LYS A 159 -22.07 8.73 -13.71
CA LYS A 159 -22.43 9.80 -14.65
C LYS A 159 -21.65 9.67 -15.95
N PHE A 160 -20.37 9.38 -15.85
CA PHE A 160 -19.48 9.26 -16.99
C PHE A 160 -19.84 8.08 -17.90
N LEU A 161 -20.35 6.99 -17.33
CA LEU A 161 -20.77 5.78 -18.06
C LEU A 161 -22.27 5.77 -18.40
N GLY A 162 -23.05 6.74 -17.92
CA GLY A 162 -24.51 6.75 -18.11
C GLY A 162 -25.21 5.64 -17.33
N PHE A 163 -24.70 5.28 -16.15
CA PHE A 163 -25.35 4.34 -15.27
C PHE A 163 -26.57 5.00 -14.61
N ASN A 164 -27.72 4.32 -14.68
CA ASN A 164 -28.97 4.76 -14.09
C ASN A 164 -29.32 3.88 -12.88
N PRO A 165 -29.23 4.41 -11.64
CA PRO A 165 -29.49 3.66 -10.41
C PRO A 165 -30.89 3.05 -10.30
N ASN A 166 -31.90 3.69 -10.90
CA ASN A 166 -33.28 3.21 -10.86
C ASN A 166 -33.46 1.96 -11.71
N SER A 167 -32.84 1.95 -12.90
CA SER A 167 -32.87 0.80 -13.81
C SER A 167 -31.83 -0.27 -13.49
N LYS A 168 -30.86 0.06 -12.62
CA LYS A 168 -29.65 -0.76 -12.35
C LYS A 168 -28.92 -1.17 -13.63
N GLY A 169 -28.88 -0.27 -14.62
CA GLY A 169 -28.29 -0.50 -15.93
C GLY A 169 -27.84 0.82 -16.58
N TYR A 170 -27.20 0.70 -17.74
CA TYR A 170 -26.70 1.86 -18.50
C TYR A 170 -27.78 2.36 -19.46
N ASP A 171 -28.03 3.66 -19.47
CA ASP A 171 -29.07 4.30 -20.30
C ASP A 171 -28.54 4.82 -21.65
N GLY A 172 -27.23 4.70 -21.89
CA GLY A 172 -26.58 5.12 -23.13
C GLY A 172 -26.29 6.62 -23.20
N THR A 173 -26.46 7.38 -22.11
CA THR A 173 -26.11 8.81 -22.04
C THR A 173 -24.62 9.07 -21.78
N GLY A 174 -23.88 8.05 -21.30
CA GLY A 174 -22.45 8.14 -21.04
C GLY A 174 -21.58 7.70 -22.22
N ILE A 175 -20.27 7.65 -21.99
CA ILE A 175 -19.34 7.23 -23.03
C ILE A 175 -19.56 5.76 -23.42
N VAL A 176 -19.32 5.43 -24.69
CA VAL A 176 -19.39 4.05 -25.16
C VAL A 176 -18.16 3.29 -24.63
N TYR A 177 -18.33 2.05 -24.19
CA TYR A 177 -17.21 1.23 -23.67
C TYR A 177 -16.02 1.12 -24.64
N SER A 178 -16.23 1.23 -25.96
CA SER A 178 -15.15 1.30 -26.95
C SER A 178 -14.27 2.56 -26.83
N ASP A 179 -14.81 3.64 -26.26
CA ASP A 179 -14.06 4.86 -25.92
C ASP A 179 -13.52 4.81 -24.47
N LEU A 180 -13.99 3.87 -23.63
CA LEU A 180 -13.42 3.62 -22.30
C LEU A 180 -11.99 3.10 -22.39
N ASP A 181 -11.65 2.32 -23.43
CA ASP A 181 -10.28 1.91 -23.70
C ASP A 181 -9.38 3.12 -23.98
N ARG A 182 -9.86 4.09 -24.77
CA ARG A 182 -9.13 5.34 -25.05
C ARG A 182 -9.01 6.24 -23.83
N LEU A 183 -10.00 6.22 -22.94
CA LEU A 183 -9.90 6.88 -21.65
C LEU A 183 -8.94 6.17 -20.72
N CYS A 184 -8.95 4.84 -20.67
CA CYS A 184 -7.99 4.04 -19.92
C CYS A 184 -6.57 4.37 -20.39
N ASP A 185 -6.34 4.40 -21.71
CA ASP A 185 -5.07 4.83 -22.29
C ASP A 185 -4.74 6.28 -21.90
N GLY A 186 -5.71 7.19 -21.91
CA GLY A 186 -5.53 8.58 -21.49
C GLY A 186 -5.19 8.74 -20.00
N VAL A 187 -5.87 8.00 -19.13
CA VAL A 187 -5.64 8.00 -17.67
C VAL A 187 -4.33 7.31 -17.33
N MET A 188 -3.99 6.20 -17.98
CA MET A 188 -2.72 5.51 -17.81
C MET A 188 -1.56 6.34 -18.35
N ALA A 189 -1.72 7.06 -19.46
CA ALA A 189 -0.74 8.01 -19.97
C ALA A 189 -0.57 9.19 -19.00
N PHE A 190 -1.66 9.70 -18.41
CA PHE A 190 -1.62 10.74 -17.39
C PHE A 190 -0.91 10.26 -16.13
N LEU A 191 -1.29 9.11 -15.57
CA LEU A 191 -0.67 8.52 -14.39
C LEU A 191 0.80 8.17 -14.65
N HIS A 192 1.12 7.62 -15.82
CA HIS A 192 2.50 7.38 -16.23
C HIS A 192 3.29 8.70 -16.31
N GLY A 193 2.71 9.76 -16.86
CA GLY A 193 3.32 11.09 -16.91
C GLY A 193 3.59 11.66 -15.52
N VAL A 194 2.60 11.59 -14.62
CA VAL A 194 2.75 12.02 -13.22
C VAL A 194 3.80 11.19 -12.49
N LEU A 195 3.72 9.86 -12.57
CA LEU A 195 4.64 8.96 -11.88
C LEU A 195 6.06 9.03 -12.45
N SER A 196 6.22 9.27 -13.76
CA SER A 196 7.53 9.51 -14.36
C SER A 196 8.10 10.85 -13.92
N GLY A 197 7.26 11.90 -13.86
CA GLY A 197 7.68 13.21 -13.36
C GLY A 197 8.13 13.18 -11.90
N VAL A 198 7.47 12.37 -11.05
CA VAL A 198 7.84 12.19 -9.64
C VAL A 198 9.06 11.27 -9.47
N LYS A 199 9.25 10.30 -10.38
CA LYS A 199 10.40 9.40 -10.35
C LYS A 199 11.72 10.14 -10.56
N ASP A 200 11.70 11.18 -11.39
CA ASP A 200 12.88 11.99 -11.72
C ASP A 200 13.03 13.22 -10.80
N ASP A 201 12.21 13.31 -9.73
CA ASP A 201 12.24 14.40 -8.75
C ASP A 201 13.20 14.04 -7.59
N ASP A 202 14.34 14.72 -7.53
CA ASP A 202 15.42 14.48 -6.57
C ASP A 202 14.98 14.73 -5.10
N GLU A 203 13.87 15.45 -4.85
CA GLU A 203 13.33 15.67 -3.51
C GLU A 203 12.50 14.48 -2.97
N VAL A 204 12.09 13.55 -3.85
CA VAL A 204 11.23 12.40 -3.50
C VAL A 204 12.05 11.12 -3.21
N CYS A 205 13.37 11.17 -3.38
CA CYS A 205 14.28 10.05 -3.10
C CYS A 205 14.72 9.92 -1.64
#